data_AF-A0A351AQX3-F1
#
_entry.id   AF-A0A351AQX3-F1
#
_cell.length_a   1.000
_cell.length_b   1.000
_cell.length_c   1.000
_cell.angle_alpha   90.00
_cell.angle_beta   90.00
_cell.angle_gamma   90.00
#
_symmetry.space_group_name_H-M   'P 1'
#
loop_
_entity.id
_entity.type
_entity.pdbx_description
1 polymer ?
#
loop_
_entity_poly.entity_id
_entity_poly.type
_entity_poly.pdbx_seq_one_letter_code
_entity_poly.pdbx_strand_id
1 'polypeptide(L)' 'KRSRNVDLVVGGHSHTFLKAPHYENNLDGVPVPIVQDGEWGLNVGNLKICK' A
#
# COMPACT_ATOMS: atom_id res chain seq x y z
N LYS A 1 11.42 -6.84 -6.67
CA LYS A 1 11.84 -5.89 -7.73
C LYS A 1 11.21 -4.53 -7.42
N ARG A 2 11.93 -3.42 -7.58
CA ARG A 2 11.38 -2.05 -7.38
C ARG A 2 10.81 -1.51 -8.69
N SER A 3 9.81 -0.64 -8.63
CA SER A 3 9.09 -0.05 -9.77
C SER A 3 9.45 1.42 -9.98
N ARG A 4 8.92 2.03 -11.04
CA ARG A 4 8.84 3.48 -11.28
C ARG A 4 7.40 3.85 -11.62
N ASN A 5 7.05 5.13 -11.45
CA ASN A 5 5.75 5.69 -11.85
C ASN A 5 4.52 5.04 -11.19
N VAL A 6 4.71 4.41 -10.02
CA VAL A 6 3.63 3.88 -9.18
C VAL A 6 3.46 4.81 -8.00
N ASP A 7 2.25 5.35 -7.84
CA ASP A 7 1.94 6.33 -6.79
C ASP A 7 1.31 5.69 -5.54
N LEU A 8 0.78 4.46 -5.66
CA LEU A 8 0.13 3.71 -4.59
C LEU A 8 0.16 2.20 -4.91
N VAL A 9 0.38 1.37 -3.91
CA VAL A 9 0.19 -0.08 -3.99
C VAL A 9 -0.94 -0.51 -3.06
N VAL A 10 -1.94 -1.19 -3.62
CA VAL A 10 -2.98 -1.88 -2.85
C VAL A 10 -2.69 -3.38 -2.93
N GLY A 11 -2.28 -3.96 -1.81
CA GLY A 11 -1.89 -5.36 -1.70
C GLY A 11 -3.07 -6.32 -1.55
N GLY A 12 -2.74 -7.60 -1.52
CA GLY A 12 -3.64 -8.71 -1.22
C GLY A 12 -2.87 -10.03 -1.12
N HIS A 13 -3.58 -11.16 -1.10
CA HIS A 13 -3.03 -12.52 -1.06
C HIS A 13 -2.31 -12.96 0.23
N SER A 14 -1.49 -12.10 0.86
CA SER A 14 -0.76 -12.49 2.08
C SER A 14 -1.57 -12.38 3.37
N HIS A 15 -2.79 -11.85 3.31
CA HIS A 15 -3.66 -11.62 4.48
C HIS A 15 -3.02 -10.71 5.56
N THR A 16 -1.99 -9.92 5.21
CA THR A 16 -1.35 -8.90 6.05
C THR A 16 -2.35 -7.82 6.49
N PHE A 17 -2.40 -7.58 7.80
CA PHE A 17 -3.11 -6.46 8.42
C PHE A 17 -2.15 -5.29 8.65
N LEU A 18 -2.38 -4.17 7.96
CA LEU A 18 -1.64 -2.92 8.17
C LEU A 18 -2.50 -1.91 8.93
N LYS A 19 -1.98 -1.40 10.07
CA LYS A 19 -2.67 -0.35 10.85
C LYS A 19 -2.46 1.06 10.28
N ALA A 20 -1.42 1.23 9.47
CA ALA A 20 -1.07 2.46 8.77
C ALA A 20 -0.36 2.08 7.46
N PRO A 21 -0.31 2.98 6.45
CA PRO A 21 0.42 2.71 5.22
C PRO A 21 1.90 2.42 5.51
N HIS A 22 2.43 1.36 4.89
CA HIS A 22 3.87 1.10 4.84
C HIS A 22 4.45 1.87 3.66
N TYR A 23 5.62 2.49 3.81
CA TYR A 23 6.24 3.26 2.73
C TYR A 23 7.52 2.60 2.27
N GLU A 24 7.67 2.46 0.96
CA GLU A 24 8.93 2.07 0.34
C GLU A 24 9.32 3.00 -0.80
N ASN A 25 10.62 3.24 -0.93
CA ASN A 25 11.14 4.05 -2.03
C ASN A 25 11.14 3.25 -3.32
N ASN A 26 10.59 3.86 -4.37
CA ASN A 26 10.68 3.34 -5.73
C ASN A 26 12.12 3.47 -6.27
N LEU A 27 12.36 3.09 -7.54
CA LEU A 27 13.69 3.16 -8.15
C LEU A 27 14.26 4.59 -8.27
N ASP A 28 13.42 5.60 -8.16
CA ASP A 28 13.78 7.02 -8.25
C ASP A 28 13.85 7.68 -6.85
N GLY A 29 13.74 6.88 -5.78
CA GLY A 29 13.82 7.37 -4.40
C GLY A 29 12.52 8.00 -3.87
N VAL A 30 11.44 7.98 -4.64
CA VAL A 30 10.14 8.54 -4.23
C VAL A 30 9.44 7.56 -3.27
N PRO A 31 8.97 8.01 -2.09
CA PRO A 31 8.26 7.16 -1.15
C PRO A 31 6.85 6.82 -1.67
N VAL A 32 6.56 5.54 -1.81
CA VAL A 32 5.27 5.01 -2.29
C VAL A 32 4.54 4.34 -1.14
N PRO A 33 3.30 4.76 -0.81
CA PRO A 33 2.48 4.07 0.18
C PRO A 33 2.01 2.70 -0.31
N ILE A 34 2.01 1.74 0.60
CA ILE A 34 1.54 0.37 0.43
C ILE A 34 0.50 0.10 1.53
N VAL A 35 -0.67 -0.38 1.12
CA VAL A 35 -1.78 -0.69 2.05
C VAL A 35 -2.32 -2.09 1.80
N GLN A 36 -2.83 -2.71 2.87
CA GLN A 36 -3.52 -4.00 2.84
C GLN A 36 -4.34 -4.15 4.11
N ASP A 37 -5.54 -4.74 3.99
CA ASP A 37 -6.54 -4.70 5.04
C ASP A 37 -6.94 -6.09 5.56
N GLY A 38 -5.99 -7.02 5.55
CA GLY A 38 -6.21 -8.38 6.04
C GLY A 38 -7.10 -9.21 5.13
N GLU A 39 -8.13 -9.84 5.70
CA GLU A 39 -8.94 -10.85 5.03
C GLU A 39 -10.39 -10.95 5.53
N TRP A 40 -11.18 -11.78 4.84
CA TRP A 40 -12.57 -12.16 5.17
C TRP A 40 -13.56 -11.00 5.30
N GLY A 41 -13.21 -9.81 4.80
CA GLY A 41 -14.06 -8.63 4.92
C GLY A 41 -14.23 -8.15 6.36
N LEU A 42 -13.30 -8.52 7.25
CA LEU A 42 -13.30 -8.03 8.63
C LEU A 42 -13.14 -6.51 8.69
N ASN A 43 -12.40 -5.96 7.74
CA ASN A 43 -12.16 -4.54 7.57
C ASN A 43 -12.44 -4.12 6.11
N VAL A 44 -12.66 -2.82 5.92
CA VAL A 44 -12.71 -2.18 4.61
C VAL A 44 -11.73 -1.00 4.59
N GLY A 45 -10.67 -1.14 3.81
CA GLY A 45 -9.61 -0.15 3.70
C GLY A 45 -10.15 1.18 3.13
N ASN A 46 -9.81 2.28 3.80
CA ASN A 46 -10.14 3.63 3.35
C ASN A 46 -8.87 4.48 3.31
N LEU A 47 -8.48 4.90 2.11
CA LEU A 47 -7.28 5.70 1.87
C LEU A 47 -7.63 6.93 1.05
N LYS A 48 -7.38 8.12 1.62
CA LYS A 48 -7.48 9.38 0.90
C LYS A 48 -6.12 9.75 0.32
N ILE A 49 -6.05 9.89 -1.00
CA ILE A 49 -4.87 10.41 -1.69
C ILE A 49 -5.11 11.88 -2.04
N CYS A 50 -4.17 12.74 -1.65
CA CYS A 50 -4.12 14.14 -2.05
C CYS A 50 -2.90 14.32 -2.96
N LYS A 51 -3.08 15.03 -4.08
CA LYS A 51 -1.98 15.53 -4.90
C LYS A 51 -1.52 16.89 -4.41
#